data_AF-A0A2T1DD90-F1
#
_entry.id   AF-A0A2T1DD90-F1
#
_cell.length_a   1.000
_cell.length_b   1.000
_cell.length_c   1.000
_cell.angle_alpha   90.00
_cell.angle_beta   90.00
_cell.angle_gamma   90.00
#
_symmetry.space_group_name_H-M   'P 1'
#
loop_
_entity.id
_entity.type
_entity.pdbx_description
1 polymer ?
#
loop_
_entity_poly.entity_id
_entity_poly.type
_entity_poly.pdbx_seq_one_letter_code
_entity_poly.pdbx_strand_id
1 'polypeptide(L)'
;MMIEEKLQSEEGKSPLKALRERLGNISQEELARRLGTSVVSISRWERRVKPMSLTVPQIRALLRELRSANWDMEAFLEESSSYENAEA
;
A
#
# COMPACT_ATOMS: atom_id res chain seq x y z
N MET A 1 -24.26 7.07 12.16
CA MET A 1 -23.03 6.92 11.34
C MET A 1 -22.02 6.15 12.18
N MET A 2 -22.19 4.82 12.26
CA MET A 2 -21.41 3.92 13.14
C MET A 2 -21.41 2.49 12.56
N ILE A 3 -21.35 2.37 11.23
CA ILE A 3 -21.35 1.06 10.55
C ILE A 3 -20.11 0.88 9.65
N GLU A 4 -19.50 1.97 9.17
CA GLU A 4 -18.33 1.87 8.26
C GLU A 4 -16.98 1.65 8.97
N GLU A 5 -16.90 1.88 10.28
CA GLU A 5 -15.63 1.82 11.03
C GLU A 5 -15.24 0.39 11.44
N LYS A 6 -16.19 -0.56 11.41
CA LYS A 6 -16.04 -1.89 12.04
C LYS A 6 -15.68 -3.04 11.09
N LEU A 7 -15.57 -2.79 9.79
CA LEU A 7 -15.16 -3.81 8.80
C LEU A 7 -13.65 -3.81 8.49
N GLN A 8 -12.84 -2.94 9.09
CA GLN A 8 -11.43 -2.78 8.73
C GLN A 8 -10.42 -3.48 9.66
N SER A 9 -10.86 -4.22 10.68
CA SER A 9 -9.96 -4.68 11.74
C SER A 9 -9.35 -6.08 11.57
N GLU A 10 -9.81 -6.93 10.65
CA GLU A 10 -9.30 -8.32 10.59
C GLU A 10 -9.36 -8.87 9.15
N GLU A 11 -8.54 -8.35 8.21
CA GLU A 11 -8.29 -9.02 6.91
C GLU A 11 -7.12 -8.35 6.17
N GLY A 12 -5.91 -8.69 6.60
CA GLY A 12 -4.67 -8.50 5.85
C GLY A 12 -4.13 -7.08 5.73
N LYS A 13 -2.92 -6.84 6.26
CA LYS A 13 -2.29 -5.52 6.18
C LYS A 13 -2.00 -5.17 4.73
N SER A 14 -2.50 -4.02 4.26
CA SER A 14 -2.12 -3.49 2.96
C SER A 14 -0.59 -3.30 2.92
N PRO A 15 0.10 -3.79 1.87
CA PRO A 15 1.54 -3.63 1.74
C PRO A 15 1.94 -2.14 1.67
N LEU A 16 1.10 -1.27 1.12
CA LEU A 16 1.33 0.18 1.14
C LEU A 16 1.16 0.78 2.54
N LYS A 17 0.17 0.30 3.31
CA LYS A 17 0.00 0.75 4.70
C LYS A 17 1.20 0.34 5.55
N ALA A 18 1.66 -0.90 5.41
CA ALA A 18 2.87 -1.39 6.07
C ALA A 18 4.12 -0.58 5.65
N LEU A 19 4.21 -0.19 4.37
CA LEU A 19 5.30 0.68 3.90
C LEU A 19 5.25 2.05 4.59
N ARG A 20 4.08 2.68 4.73
CA ARG A 20 3.94 3.95 5.45
C ARG A 20 4.37 3.84 6.91
N GLU A 21 3.96 2.77 7.58
CA GLU A 21 4.33 2.48 8.98
C GLU A 21 5.86 2.36 9.12
N ARG A 22 6.50 1.60 8.22
CA ARG A 22 7.97 1.43 8.18
C ARG A 22 8.73 2.73 7.87
N LEU A 23 8.13 3.67 7.14
CA LEU A 23 8.70 4.97 6.83
C LEU A 23 8.51 6.01 7.94
N GLY A 24 8.13 5.59 9.15
CA GLY A 24 7.86 6.47 10.29
C GLY A 24 6.39 6.86 10.43
N ASN A 25 5.47 5.98 10.01
CA ASN A 25 4.03 6.19 10.04
C ASN A 25 3.56 7.47 9.32
N ILE A 26 4.08 7.69 8.11
CA ILE A 26 3.72 8.83 7.27
C ILE A 26 2.26 8.76 6.81
N SER A 27 1.66 9.91 6.45
CA SER A 27 0.28 9.96 5.96
C SER A 27 0.14 9.40 4.53
N GLN A 28 -1.11 9.18 4.09
CA GLN A 28 -1.38 8.76 2.71
C GLN A 28 -1.00 9.85 1.70
N GLU A 29 -1.21 11.13 2.04
CA GLU A 29 -0.80 12.29 1.24
C GLU A 29 0.72 12.33 1.06
N GLU A 30 1.46 12.03 2.13
CA GLU A 30 2.91 12.00 2.10
C GLU A 30 3.43 10.89 1.19
N LEU A 31 2.89 9.68 1.32
CA LEU A 31 3.26 8.58 0.45
C LEU A 31 2.88 8.88 -1.01
N ALA A 32 1.71 9.47 -1.26
CA ALA A 32 1.26 9.86 -2.59
C ALA A 32 2.25 10.83 -3.26
N ARG A 33 2.71 11.84 -2.51
CA ARG A 33 3.73 12.81 -2.95
C ARG A 33 5.04 12.13 -3.31
N ARG A 34 5.51 11.19 -2.49
CA ARG A 34 6.77 10.45 -2.72
C ARG A 34 6.70 9.53 -3.94
N LEU A 35 5.54 8.90 -4.16
CA LEU A 35 5.29 8.01 -5.29
C LEU A 35 4.90 8.77 -6.56
N GLY A 36 4.58 10.05 -6.50
CA GLY A 36 4.11 10.83 -7.65
C GLY A 36 2.72 10.37 -8.11
N THR A 37 1.80 10.15 -7.18
CA THR A 37 0.41 9.75 -7.43
C THR A 37 -0.57 10.59 -6.59
N SER A 38 -1.87 10.34 -6.71
CA SER A 38 -2.88 10.99 -5.90
C SER A 38 -3.13 10.26 -4.57
N VAL A 39 -3.50 11.00 -3.52
CA VAL A 39 -3.95 10.41 -2.25
C VAL A 39 -5.15 9.48 -2.44
N VAL A 40 -6.03 9.80 -3.39
CA VAL A 40 -7.19 8.96 -3.74
C VAL A 40 -6.74 7.60 -4.26
N SER A 41 -5.67 7.55 -5.08
CA SER A 41 -5.08 6.30 -5.55
C SER A 41 -4.54 5.47 -4.38
N ILE A 42 -3.74 6.08 -3.49
CA ILE A 42 -3.22 5.40 -2.29
C ILE A 42 -4.37 4.84 -1.45
N SER A 43 -5.38 5.66 -1.17
CA SER A 43 -6.54 5.25 -0.39
C SER A 43 -7.29 4.07 -1.02
N ARG A 44 -7.45 4.06 -2.34
CA ARG A 44 -8.10 2.95 -3.06
C ARG A 44 -7.25 1.68 -3.06
N TRP A 45 -5.93 1.81 -3.21
CA TRP A 45 -5.01 0.68 -3.17
C TRP A 45 -4.90 0.08 -1.76
N GLU A 46 -4.81 0.92 -0.72
CA GLU A 46 -4.78 0.45 0.67
C GLU A 46 -6.07 -0.24 1.10
N ARG A 47 -7.21 0.22 0.60
CA ARG A 47 -8.53 -0.40 0.81
C ARG A 47 -8.84 -1.53 -0.16
N ARG A 48 -7.91 -1.88 -1.05
CA ARG A 48 -8.08 -2.93 -2.08
C ARG A 48 -9.29 -2.73 -3.00
N VAL A 49 -9.80 -1.50 -3.09
CA VAL A 49 -10.93 -1.11 -3.98
C VAL A 49 -10.51 -1.19 -5.44
N LYS A 50 -9.21 -1.06 -5.73
CA LYS A 50 -8.65 -1.16 -7.08
C LYS A 50 -7.25 -1.78 -7.02
N PRO A 51 -6.89 -2.66 -7.96
CA PRO A 51 -5.51 -3.11 -8.13
C PRO A 51 -4.54 -1.94 -8.29
N MET A 52 -3.33 -2.11 -7.79
CA MET A 52 -2.29 -1.10 -7.95
C MET A 52 -1.85 -1.02 -9.41
N SER A 53 -1.88 0.18 -9.96
CA SER A 53 -1.43 0.46 -11.32
C SER A 53 -0.41 1.58 -11.27
N LEU A 54 0.85 1.25 -11.58
CA LEU A 54 1.97 2.19 -11.53
C LEU A 54 2.58 2.36 -12.91
N THR A 55 2.95 3.59 -13.24
CA THR A 55 3.85 3.88 -14.36
C THR A 55 5.29 3.56 -13.98
N VAL A 56 6.18 3.39 -14.97
CA VAL A 56 7.62 3.11 -14.71
C VAL A 56 8.27 4.14 -13.77
N PRO A 57 8.05 5.47 -13.90
CA PRO A 57 8.54 6.43 -12.91
C PRO A 57 8.05 6.18 -11.48
N GLN A 58 6.80 5.77 -11.31
CA GLN A 58 6.20 5.48 -10.01
C GLN A 58 6.73 4.16 -9.44
N ILE A 59 7.02 3.15 -10.28
CA ILE A 59 7.72 1.92 -9.86
C ILE A 59 9.11 2.26 -9.32
N ARG A 60 9.87 3.13 -10.00
CA ARG A 60 11.18 3.59 -9.49
C ARG A 60 11.06 4.32 -8.16
N ALA A 61 10.01 5.13 -7.99
CA ALA A 61 9.74 5.81 -6.73
C ALA A 61 9.42 4.81 -5.61
N LEU A 62 8.55 3.82 -5.87
CA LEU A 62 8.24 2.74 -4.93
C LEU A 62 9.50 1.99 -4.51
N LEU A 63 10.33 1.57 -5.46
CA LEU A 63 11.60 0.88 -5.19
C LEU A 63 12.55 1.71 -4.32
N ARG A 64 12.54 3.04 -4.44
CA ARG A 64 13.33 3.92 -3.58
C ARG A 64 12.78 3.94 -2.16
N GLU A 65 11.46 4.07 -1.99
CA GLU A 65 10.85 4.06 -0.66
C GLU A 65 11.02 2.69 0.03
N LEU A 66 10.91 1.59 -0.72
CA LEU A 66 11.20 0.24 -0.23
C LEU A 66 12.62 0.12 0.33
N ARG A 67 13.63 0.61 -0.40
CA ARG A 67 15.02 0.67 0.09
C ARG A 67 15.16 1.51 1.36
N SER A 68 14.50 2.67 1.41
CA SER A 68 14.51 3.54 2.61
C SER A 68 13.89 2.85 3.84
N ALA A 69 12.92 1.97 3.62
CA ALA A 69 12.28 1.15 4.65
C ALA A 69 13.03 -0.16 4.95
N ASN A 70 14.18 -0.42 4.32
CA ASN A 70 14.90 -1.69 4.33
C ASN A 70 13.97 -2.89 4.08
N TRP A 71 13.10 -2.74 3.08
CA TRP A 71 12.12 -3.76 2.68
C TRP A 71 12.36 -4.10 1.22
N ASP A 72 12.60 -5.36 0.90
CA ASP A 72 12.79 -5.77 -0.48
C ASP A 72 11.44 -5.91 -1.22
N MET A 73 11.54 -6.00 -2.55
CA MET A 73 10.37 -6.07 -3.43
C MET A 73 9.63 -7.40 -3.30
N GLU A 74 10.33 -8.51 -3.04
CA GLU A 74 9.69 -9.82 -2.97
C GLU A 74 8.79 -9.91 -1.74
N ALA A 75 9.33 -9.53 -0.58
CA ALA A 75 8.57 -9.47 0.67
C ALA A 75 7.39 -8.48 0.60
N PHE A 76 7.52 -7.39 -0.17
CA PHE A 76 6.40 -6.47 -0.45
C PHE A 76 5.30 -7.14 -1.31
N LEU A 77 5.69 -7.94 -2.30
CA LEU A 77 4.76 -8.64 -3.19
C LEU A 77 4.12 -9.85 -2.51
N GLU A 78 4.81 -10.57 -1.63
CA GLU A 78 4.25 -11.66 -0.83
C GLU A 78 3.10 -11.16 0.08
N GLU A 79 3.29 -10.02 0.73
CA GLU A 79 2.25 -9.33 1.50
C GLU A 79 1.06 -8.89 0.61
N SER A 80 1.31 -8.71 -0.69
CA SER A 80 0.27 -8.45 -1.69
C SER A 80 -0.45 -9.73 -2.15
N SER A 81 0.30 -10.83 -2.31
CA SER A 81 -0.13 -12.11 -2.88
C SER A 81 -0.88 -13.01 -1.89
N SER A 82 -0.67 -12.82 -0.58
CA SER A 82 -1.30 -13.62 0.49
C SER A 82 -2.85 -13.59 0.48
N TYR A 83 -3.47 -12.78 -0.38
CA TYR A 83 -4.92 -12.61 -0.46
C TYR A 83 -5.53 -12.90 -1.84
N GLU A 84 -4.75 -13.06 -2.91
CA GLU A 84 -5.30 -13.47 -4.22
C GLU A 84 -5.71 -14.96 -4.23
N ASN A 85 -5.14 -15.77 -3.33
CA ASN A 85 -5.41 -17.21 -3.24
C ASN A 85 -6.59 -17.59 -2.31
N ALA A 86 -7.27 -16.61 -1.71
CA ALA A 86 -8.39 -16.86 -0.79
C ALA A 86 -9.77 -16.91 -1.48
N GLU A 87 -9.84 -16.65 -2.79
CA GLU A 87 -11.06 -16.70 -3.60
C GLU A 87 -11.01 -17.74 -4.74
N ALA A 88 -10.05 -18.67 -4.72
CA ALA A 88 -9.92 -19.76 -5.71
C ALA A 88 -10.55 -21.07 -5.23
#